data_AF-A0A536S4C2-F1
#
_entry.id   AF-A0A536S4C2-F1
#
_cell.length_a   1.000
_cell.length_b   1.000
_cell.length_c   1.000
_cell.angle_alpha   90.00
_cell.angle_beta   90.00
_cell.angle_gamma   90.00
#
_symmetry.space_group_name_H-M   'P 1'
#
loop_
_entity.id
_entity.type
_entity.pdbx_description
1 polymer ?
#
loop_
_entity_poly.entity_id
_entity_poly.type
_entity_poly.pdbx_seq_one_letter_code
_entity_poly.pdbx_strand_id
1 'polypeptide(L)'
;MDEQRVYDSLFPHYVEIATVTQYHRRGGKPGGWGGHATMFVSGAERDEDAGYPRLRLVDEETDLSSPVSGIGVSVNRIFTNVNWVAIPGRDVFLHGGVTPDSELDEAAYEAAIARAAAAGWFAGIRVEDALARLRPIGMTAEEFIVRHSIGTDFALTFARGVYGVRLPLGRAAIGAVVDHLNQVNDAARSSGYTWNAYTNNCSHVIHNALAAAGVWDPKHARGPGMVNLARDLASVAASVVRGGISDFSFPANNFVRAYEAGNEHPIENVDAAFADHDIARTIAQGWLSTAPGALVVRYPIHDLARNRLFEMGRDPFLFSVPAFWDKRDKFLKLTRDPAAEITDLGANLRWFRDRYAAGLASSSAGTDGGRAGGAFGPFRERFRAYIAGALAATNEQLLRYERLRAAA
;
A
#
# COMPACT_ATOMS: atom_id res chain seq x y z
N MET A 1 -15.48 -20.55 3.66
CA MET A 1 -15.24 -19.26 2.96
C MET A 1 -13.87 -18.73 3.36
N ASP A 2 -13.02 -18.40 2.39
CA ASP A 2 -11.68 -17.86 2.61
C ASP A 2 -11.70 -16.56 3.44
N GLU A 3 -10.74 -16.35 4.33
CA GLU A 3 -10.59 -15.17 5.18
C GLU A 3 -10.50 -13.89 4.36
N GLN A 4 -9.87 -13.99 3.18
CA GLN A 4 -9.83 -12.89 2.21
C GLN A 4 -11.24 -12.47 1.76
N ARG A 5 -12.10 -13.43 1.41
CA ARG A 5 -13.47 -13.13 0.97
C ARG A 5 -14.32 -12.52 2.09
N VAL A 6 -14.12 -12.97 3.34
CA VAL A 6 -14.76 -12.35 4.51
C VAL A 6 -14.34 -10.89 4.63
N TYR A 7 -13.03 -10.62 4.52
CA TYR A 7 -12.48 -9.27 4.58
C TYR A 7 -13.06 -8.39 3.46
N ASP A 8 -12.98 -8.82 2.21
CA ASP A 8 -13.44 -8.04 1.05
C ASP A 8 -14.97 -7.79 1.08
N SER A 9 -15.74 -8.70 1.68
CA SER A 9 -17.17 -8.50 1.89
C SER A 9 -17.49 -7.36 2.88
N LEU A 10 -16.63 -7.16 3.89
CA LEU A 10 -16.80 -6.15 4.93
C LEU A 10 -16.16 -4.81 4.56
N PHE A 11 -15.03 -4.85 3.86
CA PHE A 11 -14.24 -3.70 3.43
C PHE A 11 -13.97 -3.79 1.92
N PRO A 12 -14.98 -3.54 1.07
CA PRO A 12 -14.86 -3.73 -0.38
C PRO A 12 -13.91 -2.71 -1.04
N HIS A 13 -13.75 -1.54 -0.43
CA HIS A 13 -12.87 -0.48 -0.90
C HIS A 13 -11.71 -0.35 0.08
N TYR A 14 -10.50 -0.64 -0.39
CA TYR A 14 -9.29 -0.54 0.42
C TYR A 14 -8.06 -0.49 -0.46
N VAL A 15 -6.97 -0.07 0.14
CA VAL A 15 -5.63 -0.18 -0.43
C VAL A 15 -4.78 -1.07 0.46
N GLU A 16 -3.92 -1.88 -0.13
CA GLU A 16 -2.90 -2.63 0.59
C GLU A 16 -1.54 -2.13 0.13
N ILE A 17 -0.84 -1.42 1.03
CA ILE A 17 0.52 -0.97 0.76
C ILE A 17 1.48 -2.04 1.23
N ALA A 18 2.33 -2.51 0.33
CA ALA A 18 3.32 -3.52 0.66
C ALA A 18 4.75 -3.03 0.44
N THR A 19 5.62 -3.40 1.37
CA THR A 19 7.06 -3.42 1.18
C THR A 19 7.51 -4.85 0.98
N VAL A 20 8.44 -5.07 0.05
CA VAL A 20 8.92 -6.41 -0.30
C VAL A 20 10.42 -6.53 -0.13
N THR A 21 10.88 -7.75 0.19
CA THR A 21 12.30 -8.06 0.39
C THR A 21 13.11 -7.89 -0.90
N GLN A 22 14.43 -7.93 -0.79
CA GLN A 22 15.34 -7.90 -1.94
C GLN A 22 15.03 -9.03 -2.92
N TYR A 23 14.94 -8.71 -4.22
CA TYR A 23 14.83 -9.72 -5.28
C TYR A 23 16.09 -10.57 -5.34
N HIS A 24 15.94 -11.90 -5.42
CA HIS A 24 17.08 -12.78 -5.58
C HIS A 24 16.76 -14.03 -6.40
N ARG A 25 17.18 -14.03 -7.68
CA ARG A 25 17.19 -15.22 -8.53
C ARG A 25 18.45 -16.05 -8.22
N ARG A 26 18.29 -17.37 -8.08
CA ARG A 26 19.39 -18.29 -7.79
C ARG A 26 20.45 -18.21 -8.89
N GLY A 27 21.72 -18.17 -8.49
CA GLY A 27 22.86 -18.01 -9.40
C GLY A 27 22.99 -16.62 -10.04
N GLY A 28 22.07 -15.69 -9.74
CA GLY A 28 22.09 -14.31 -10.23
C GLY A 28 22.63 -13.33 -9.20
N LYS A 29 22.89 -12.09 -9.62
CA LYS A 29 23.19 -10.99 -8.70
C LYS A 29 21.90 -10.55 -8.00
N PRO A 30 21.89 -10.40 -6.65
CA PRO A 30 20.75 -9.84 -5.94
C PRO A 30 20.35 -8.45 -6.44
N GLY A 31 19.06 -8.13 -6.31
CA GLY A 31 18.51 -6.81 -6.59
C GLY A 31 18.98 -5.73 -5.60
N GLY A 32 18.41 -4.53 -5.69
CA GLY A 32 18.74 -3.44 -4.77
C GLY A 32 18.38 -3.75 -3.31
N TRP A 33 19.22 -3.32 -2.38
CA TRP A 33 19.05 -3.49 -0.92
C TRP A 33 17.85 -2.72 -0.34
N GLY A 34 17.35 -1.70 -1.07
CA GLY A 34 16.16 -0.94 -0.68
C GLY A 34 14.85 -1.74 -0.71
N GLY A 35 14.87 -2.95 -1.28
CA GLY A 35 13.64 -3.72 -1.52
C GLY A 35 12.82 -3.11 -2.64
N HIS A 36 11.50 -3.21 -2.54
CA HIS A 36 10.54 -2.55 -3.45
C HIS A 36 9.23 -2.26 -2.71
N ALA A 37 8.41 -1.34 -3.23
CA ALA A 37 7.11 -1.00 -2.68
C ALA A 37 6.04 -1.20 -3.75
N THR A 38 4.90 -1.77 -3.35
CA THR A 38 3.76 -2.02 -4.22
C THR A 38 2.47 -1.60 -3.52
N MET A 39 1.41 -1.40 -4.30
CA MET A 39 0.08 -1.10 -3.79
C MET A 39 -0.91 -2.04 -4.47
N PHE A 40 -1.83 -2.63 -3.72
CA PHE A 40 -3.02 -3.24 -4.28
C PHE A 40 -4.23 -2.34 -4.00
N VAL A 41 -5.12 -2.14 -4.97
CA VAL A 41 -6.28 -1.25 -4.86
C VAL A 41 -7.54 -2.07 -5.13
N SER A 42 -8.40 -2.21 -4.12
CA SER A 42 -9.73 -2.76 -4.27
C SER A 42 -10.74 -1.63 -4.52
N GLY A 43 -11.62 -1.82 -5.51
CA GLY A 43 -12.51 -0.78 -6.02
C GLY A 43 -12.01 -0.06 -7.28
N ALA A 44 -10.89 -0.51 -7.85
CA ALA A 44 -10.36 -0.02 -9.11
C ALA A 44 -10.06 -1.19 -10.07
N GLU A 45 -10.14 -0.90 -11.35
CA GLU A 45 -9.80 -1.82 -12.43
C GLU A 45 -9.01 -1.11 -13.53
N ARG A 46 -8.43 -1.88 -14.44
CA ARG A 46 -7.68 -1.33 -15.57
C ARG A 46 -8.62 -0.66 -16.56
N ASP A 47 -8.19 0.49 -17.08
CA ASP A 47 -8.79 1.09 -18.26
C ASP A 47 -8.12 0.48 -19.51
N GLU A 48 -8.78 -0.51 -20.11
CA GLU A 48 -8.25 -1.26 -21.26
C GLU A 48 -8.21 -0.43 -22.55
N ASP A 49 -9.07 0.58 -22.66
CA ASP A 49 -9.18 1.43 -23.84
C ASP A 49 -8.09 2.51 -23.92
N ALA A 50 -7.37 2.76 -22.83
CA ALA A 50 -6.33 3.78 -22.76
C ALA A 50 -5.08 3.48 -23.60
N GLY A 51 -4.81 2.21 -23.91
CA GLY A 51 -3.61 1.78 -24.66
C GLY A 51 -2.28 1.92 -23.90
N TYR A 52 -2.32 2.28 -22.62
CA TYR A 52 -1.21 2.25 -21.65
C TYR A 52 -1.79 2.08 -20.23
N PRO A 53 -0.97 1.76 -19.20
CA PRO A 53 -1.47 1.59 -17.84
C PRO A 53 -2.22 2.83 -17.31
N ARG A 54 -3.53 2.69 -17.21
CA ARG A 54 -4.48 3.60 -16.54
C ARG A 54 -5.47 2.78 -15.74
N LEU A 55 -6.05 3.41 -14.73
CA LEU A 55 -7.09 2.83 -13.88
C LEU A 55 -8.39 3.60 -14.05
N ARG A 56 -9.50 2.92 -13.75
CA ARG A 56 -10.81 3.54 -13.50
C ARG A 56 -11.42 2.91 -12.26
N LEU A 57 -12.40 3.59 -11.67
CA LEU A 57 -13.23 2.97 -10.65
C LEU A 57 -14.05 1.85 -11.29
N VAL A 58 -14.20 0.74 -10.57
CA VAL A 58 -15.18 -0.31 -10.90
C VAL A 58 -16.59 0.25 -10.77
N ASP A 59 -17.55 -0.32 -11.50
CA ASP A 59 -18.96 0.05 -11.36
C ASP A 59 -19.48 -0.25 -9.94
N GLU A 60 -20.49 0.49 -9.48
CA GLU A 60 -20.99 0.39 -8.09
C GLU A 60 -21.59 -0.99 -7.77
N GLU A 61 -22.13 -1.66 -8.78
CA GLU A 61 -22.75 -2.98 -8.69
C GLU A 61 -21.73 -4.13 -8.75
N THR A 62 -20.45 -3.83 -8.98
CA THR A 62 -19.40 -4.85 -9.09
C THR A 62 -19.19 -5.59 -7.78
N ASP A 63 -19.18 -6.92 -7.82
CA ASP A 63 -18.83 -7.74 -6.65
C ASP A 63 -17.31 -7.68 -6.37
N LEU A 64 -16.95 -6.87 -5.37
CA LEU A 64 -15.57 -6.70 -4.93
C LEU A 64 -15.09 -7.81 -3.98
N SER A 65 -15.95 -8.75 -3.61
CA SER A 65 -15.54 -9.94 -2.84
C SER A 65 -14.99 -11.07 -3.71
N SER A 66 -15.05 -10.91 -5.03
CA SER A 66 -14.47 -11.84 -5.99
C SER A 66 -12.93 -11.85 -5.91
N PRO A 67 -12.28 -13.02 -5.94
CA PRO A 67 -10.82 -13.11 -5.82
C PRO A 67 -10.06 -12.52 -7.02
N VAL A 68 -10.74 -12.27 -8.14
CA VAL A 68 -10.17 -11.61 -9.32
C VAL A 68 -10.34 -10.08 -9.31
N SER A 69 -11.10 -9.55 -8.36
CA SER A 69 -11.33 -8.10 -8.22
C SER A 69 -10.07 -7.40 -7.69
N GLY A 70 -9.95 -6.11 -8.03
CA GLY A 70 -8.85 -5.24 -7.62
C GLY A 70 -7.62 -5.33 -8.51
N ILE A 71 -6.72 -4.37 -8.29
CA ILE A 71 -5.55 -4.15 -9.15
C ILE A 71 -4.28 -3.98 -8.33
N GLY A 72 -3.26 -4.75 -8.67
CA GLY A 72 -1.89 -4.53 -8.22
C GLY A 72 -1.22 -3.41 -9.02
N VAL A 73 -0.54 -2.51 -8.34
CA VAL A 73 0.18 -1.36 -8.89
C VAL A 73 1.64 -1.46 -8.47
N SER A 74 2.53 -1.42 -9.45
CA SER A 74 3.97 -1.47 -9.23
C SER A 74 4.71 -0.50 -10.12
N VAL A 75 5.70 0.20 -9.55
CA VAL A 75 6.61 1.11 -10.25
C VAL A 75 7.86 0.36 -10.66
N ASN A 76 8.30 0.49 -11.91
CA ASN A 76 9.53 -0.15 -12.37
C ASN A 76 10.51 0.84 -12.98
N ARG A 77 11.77 0.76 -12.53
CA ARG A 77 12.86 1.61 -13.00
C ARG A 77 13.19 1.47 -14.49
N ILE A 78 12.80 0.37 -15.12
CA ILE A 78 13.12 0.13 -16.54
C ILE A 78 12.18 0.86 -17.49
N PHE A 79 11.02 1.32 -17.00
CA PHE A 79 10.05 2.03 -17.83
C PHE A 79 10.55 3.42 -18.18
N THR A 80 10.13 3.94 -19.34
CA THR A 80 10.55 5.28 -19.81
C THR A 80 9.40 6.21 -20.20
N ASN A 81 8.18 5.69 -20.31
CA ASN A 81 7.00 6.46 -20.73
C ASN A 81 5.78 6.28 -19.82
N VAL A 82 5.94 5.51 -18.75
CA VAL A 82 4.99 5.35 -17.64
C VAL A 82 5.81 5.14 -16.37
N ASN A 83 5.23 5.46 -15.22
CA ASN A 83 5.86 5.27 -13.93
C ASN A 83 5.52 3.89 -13.35
N TRP A 84 4.26 3.48 -13.48
CA TRP A 84 3.74 2.23 -12.92
C TRP A 84 2.97 1.40 -13.95
N VAL A 85 2.83 0.11 -13.64
CA VAL A 85 2.02 -0.89 -14.35
C VAL A 85 0.89 -1.41 -13.45
N ALA A 86 -0.22 -1.84 -14.07
CA ALA A 86 -1.40 -2.39 -13.42
C ALA A 86 -1.55 -3.89 -13.71
N ILE A 87 -1.71 -4.70 -12.67
CA ILE A 87 -1.84 -6.15 -12.73
C ILE A 87 -3.18 -6.57 -12.12
N PRO A 88 -4.10 -7.17 -12.89
CA PRO A 88 -5.42 -7.56 -12.40
C PRO A 88 -5.37 -8.76 -11.46
N GLY A 89 -6.12 -8.67 -10.37
CA GLY A 89 -6.32 -9.76 -9.42
C GLY A 89 -5.18 -9.95 -8.43
N ARG A 90 -5.55 -10.18 -7.16
CA ARG A 90 -4.62 -10.36 -6.05
C ARG A 90 -3.71 -11.58 -6.24
N ASP A 91 -4.29 -12.71 -6.63
CA ASP A 91 -3.55 -13.98 -6.77
C ASP A 91 -2.48 -13.91 -7.85
N VAL A 92 -2.80 -13.31 -9.00
CA VAL A 92 -1.83 -13.11 -10.08
C VAL A 92 -0.75 -12.10 -9.67
N PHE A 93 -1.16 -11.00 -9.03
CA PHE A 93 -0.23 -9.98 -8.57
C PHE A 93 0.77 -10.52 -7.54
N LEU A 94 0.30 -11.26 -6.54
CA LEU A 94 1.13 -11.82 -5.47
C LEU A 94 1.82 -13.11 -5.89
N HIS A 95 1.07 -14.08 -6.42
CA HIS A 95 1.50 -15.46 -6.59
C HIS A 95 1.68 -15.89 -8.04
N GLY A 96 1.47 -14.99 -9.01
CA GLY A 96 1.69 -15.31 -10.42
C GLY A 96 0.77 -16.41 -10.95
N GLY A 97 -0.37 -16.67 -10.29
CA GLY A 97 -1.28 -17.75 -10.63
C GLY A 97 -0.71 -19.16 -10.41
N VAL A 98 0.23 -19.30 -9.46
CA VAL A 98 0.80 -20.58 -9.01
C VAL A 98 0.27 -20.87 -7.62
N THR A 99 -0.17 -22.11 -7.39
CA THR A 99 -0.70 -22.53 -6.09
C THR A 99 0.43 -22.70 -5.06
N PRO A 100 0.17 -22.54 -3.76
CA PRO A 100 1.20 -22.71 -2.72
C PRO A 100 1.91 -24.07 -2.76
N ASP A 101 1.19 -25.14 -3.14
CA ASP A 101 1.71 -26.51 -3.18
C ASP A 101 2.41 -26.88 -4.49
N SER A 102 2.39 -26.04 -5.52
CA SER A 102 3.10 -26.35 -6.78
C SER A 102 4.60 -26.06 -6.69
N GLU A 103 5.40 -26.78 -7.48
CA GLU A 103 6.80 -26.40 -7.72
C GLU A 103 6.84 -25.09 -8.52
N LEU A 104 7.72 -24.18 -8.10
CA LEU A 104 8.11 -23.01 -8.87
C LEU A 104 9.42 -23.32 -9.61
N ASP A 105 9.26 -23.92 -10.78
CA ASP A 105 10.30 -24.27 -11.74
C ASP A 105 10.22 -23.43 -13.02
N GLU A 106 11.06 -23.75 -14.01
CA GLU A 106 11.08 -23.01 -15.27
C GLU A 106 9.75 -23.10 -16.04
N ALA A 107 9.03 -24.23 -15.96
CA ALA A 107 7.76 -24.38 -16.64
C ALA A 107 6.68 -23.47 -16.02
N ALA A 108 6.60 -23.40 -14.70
CA ALA A 108 5.72 -22.48 -13.99
C ALA A 108 6.06 -21.01 -14.28
N TYR A 109 7.35 -20.69 -14.34
CA TYR A 109 7.85 -19.35 -14.68
C TYR A 109 7.46 -18.92 -16.09
N GLU A 110 7.70 -19.78 -17.08
CA GLU A 110 7.33 -19.52 -18.49
C GLU A 110 5.81 -19.42 -18.66
N ALA A 111 5.02 -20.24 -17.95
CA ALA A 111 3.56 -20.14 -17.96
C ALA A 111 3.06 -18.79 -17.41
N ALA A 112 3.68 -18.28 -16.34
CA ALA A 112 3.34 -16.98 -15.78
C ALA A 112 3.68 -15.84 -16.76
N ILE A 113 4.83 -15.92 -17.45
CA ILE A 113 5.21 -14.95 -18.50
C ILE A 113 4.23 -14.99 -19.67
N ALA A 114 3.91 -16.18 -20.17
CA ALA A 114 2.99 -16.35 -21.29
C ALA A 114 1.61 -15.78 -20.96
N ARG A 115 1.11 -16.00 -19.74
CA ARG A 115 -0.16 -15.43 -19.26
C ARG A 115 -0.11 -13.90 -19.26
N ALA A 116 0.93 -13.31 -18.68
CA ALA A 116 1.06 -11.86 -18.59
C ALA A 116 1.18 -11.19 -19.96
N ALA A 117 1.94 -11.79 -20.88
CA ALA A 117 2.08 -11.31 -22.25
C ALA A 117 0.77 -11.46 -23.04
N ALA A 118 0.08 -12.60 -22.93
CA ALA A 118 -1.20 -12.81 -23.61
C ALA A 118 -2.31 -11.86 -23.12
N ALA A 119 -2.26 -11.47 -21.83
CA ALA A 119 -3.21 -10.53 -21.24
C ALA A 119 -2.86 -9.05 -21.50
N GLY A 120 -1.75 -8.76 -22.18
CA GLY A 120 -1.42 -7.40 -22.61
C GLY A 120 -1.15 -6.43 -21.45
N TRP A 121 -0.73 -6.91 -20.27
CA TRP A 121 -0.58 -6.04 -19.08
C TRP A 121 0.51 -4.98 -19.23
N PHE A 122 1.48 -5.23 -20.11
CA PHE A 122 2.61 -4.33 -20.37
C PHE A 122 2.49 -3.63 -21.73
N ALA A 123 1.33 -3.75 -22.39
CA ALA A 123 1.03 -3.06 -23.62
C ALA A 123 1.20 -1.54 -23.48
N GLY A 124 1.85 -0.92 -24.46
CA GLY A 124 2.12 0.52 -24.49
C GLY A 124 3.29 0.98 -23.61
N ILE A 125 3.93 0.09 -22.84
CA ILE A 125 5.11 0.40 -22.03
C ILE A 125 6.38 0.33 -22.89
N ARG A 126 7.27 1.31 -22.68
CA ARG A 126 8.59 1.41 -23.32
C ARG A 126 9.68 1.34 -22.25
N VAL A 127 10.84 0.86 -22.67
CA VAL A 127 12.07 0.81 -21.87
C VAL A 127 13.19 1.58 -22.56
N GLU A 128 14.32 1.79 -21.88
CA GLU A 128 15.47 2.46 -22.48
C GLU A 128 16.02 1.69 -23.69
N ASP A 129 16.46 2.41 -24.73
CA ASP A 129 16.99 1.81 -25.96
C ASP A 129 18.16 0.86 -25.71
N ALA A 130 19.01 1.17 -24.73
CA ALA A 130 20.13 0.32 -24.35
C ALA A 130 19.67 -1.05 -23.85
N LEU A 131 18.61 -1.08 -23.03
CA LEU A 131 17.99 -2.32 -22.56
C LEU A 131 17.22 -3.02 -23.68
N ALA A 132 16.48 -2.26 -24.50
CA ALA A 132 15.72 -2.81 -25.61
C ALA A 132 16.60 -3.53 -26.65
N ARG A 133 17.85 -3.07 -26.84
CA ARG A 133 18.85 -3.73 -27.71
C ARG A 133 19.32 -5.09 -27.21
N LEU A 134 19.13 -5.40 -25.92
CA LEU A 134 19.45 -6.71 -25.34
C LEU A 134 18.34 -7.75 -25.56
N ARG A 135 17.23 -7.36 -26.18
CA ARG A 135 16.11 -8.26 -26.46
C ARG A 135 16.55 -9.39 -27.41
N PRO A 136 16.34 -10.65 -27.04
CA PRO A 136 16.61 -11.79 -27.93
C PRO A 136 15.86 -11.70 -29.26
N ILE A 137 16.47 -12.23 -30.32
CA ILE A 137 15.83 -12.36 -31.63
C ILE A 137 14.61 -13.26 -31.50
N GLY A 138 13.48 -12.83 -32.09
CA GLY A 138 12.20 -13.56 -32.05
C GLY A 138 11.33 -13.27 -30.83
N MET A 139 11.84 -12.57 -29.81
CA MET A 139 11.05 -12.16 -28.64
C MET A 139 10.33 -10.84 -28.89
N THR A 140 9.07 -10.75 -28.47
CA THR A 140 8.30 -9.50 -28.57
C THR A 140 8.82 -8.46 -27.56
N ALA A 141 8.57 -7.17 -27.82
CA ALA A 141 8.93 -6.12 -26.84
C ALA A 141 8.22 -6.34 -25.50
N GLU A 142 6.94 -6.70 -25.56
CA GLU A 142 6.12 -6.93 -24.38
C GLU A 142 6.61 -8.11 -23.56
N GLU A 143 6.84 -9.27 -24.17
CA GLU A 143 7.37 -10.44 -23.46
C GLU A 143 8.73 -10.13 -22.81
N PHE A 144 9.58 -9.36 -23.49
CA PHE A 144 10.87 -8.93 -22.93
C PHE A 144 10.69 -8.08 -21.67
N ILE A 145 9.71 -7.16 -21.65
CA ILE A 145 9.39 -6.35 -20.47
C ILE A 145 8.82 -7.24 -19.36
N VAL A 146 7.87 -8.12 -19.67
CA VAL A 146 7.27 -9.09 -18.73
C VAL A 146 8.34 -9.89 -18.00
N ARG A 147 9.34 -10.39 -18.73
CA ARG A 147 10.48 -11.15 -18.17
C ARG A 147 11.34 -10.33 -17.21
N HIS A 148 11.41 -9.01 -17.37
CA HIS A 148 12.10 -8.11 -16.45
C HIS A 148 11.23 -7.67 -15.26
N SER A 149 9.92 -7.93 -15.33
CA SER A 149 8.92 -7.49 -14.36
C SER A 149 8.48 -8.59 -13.40
N ILE A 150 8.60 -9.85 -13.76
CA ILE A 150 8.22 -10.97 -12.88
C ILE A 150 9.04 -11.00 -11.57
N GLY A 151 8.37 -11.21 -10.44
CA GLY A 151 8.97 -11.12 -9.10
C GLY A 151 9.27 -9.68 -8.64
N THR A 152 8.85 -8.67 -9.41
CA THR A 152 8.96 -7.24 -9.04
C THR A 152 7.63 -6.50 -9.21
N ASP A 153 6.97 -6.66 -10.35
CA ASP A 153 5.69 -6.00 -10.66
C ASP A 153 4.49 -6.93 -10.58
N PHE A 154 4.70 -8.22 -10.80
CA PHE A 154 3.70 -9.29 -10.63
C PHE A 154 4.39 -10.56 -10.17
N ALA A 155 3.62 -11.54 -9.68
CA ALA A 155 4.14 -12.74 -9.05
C ALA A 155 5.19 -12.43 -7.96
N LEU A 156 4.91 -11.43 -7.11
CA LEU A 156 5.86 -10.92 -6.11
C LEU A 156 6.46 -12.04 -5.25
N THR A 157 5.65 -13.00 -4.81
CA THR A 157 6.08 -14.10 -3.94
C THR A 157 6.95 -15.13 -4.65
N PHE A 158 7.16 -15.04 -5.97
CA PHE A 158 8.16 -15.90 -6.61
C PHE A 158 9.56 -15.61 -6.06
N ALA A 159 9.89 -14.33 -5.87
CA ALA A 159 11.24 -13.88 -5.58
C ALA A 159 11.39 -13.12 -4.26
N ARG A 160 10.29 -12.85 -3.55
CA ARG A 160 10.27 -11.92 -2.41
C ARG A 160 9.28 -12.34 -1.34
N GLY A 161 9.60 -12.04 -0.09
CA GLY A 161 8.59 -11.91 0.97
C GLY A 161 7.91 -10.55 0.88
N VAL A 162 6.61 -10.52 1.21
CA VAL A 162 5.75 -9.32 1.13
C VAL A 162 5.21 -9.01 2.52
N TYR A 163 5.40 -7.77 2.97
CA TYR A 163 4.81 -7.26 4.21
C TYR A 163 3.88 -6.10 3.85
N GLY A 164 2.58 -6.27 4.08
CA GLY A 164 1.54 -5.34 3.67
C GLY A 164 0.74 -4.75 4.83
N VAL A 165 0.17 -3.57 4.62
CA VAL A 165 -0.86 -2.99 5.48
C VAL A 165 -2.09 -2.70 4.62
N ARG A 166 -3.22 -3.30 4.97
CA ARG A 166 -4.53 -2.94 4.43
C ARG A 166 -5.04 -1.70 5.14
N LEU A 167 -5.58 -0.78 4.36
CA LEU A 167 -6.24 0.44 4.81
C LEU A 167 -7.59 0.55 4.13
N PRO A 168 -8.70 0.28 4.84
CA PRO A 168 -10.03 0.54 4.34
C PRO A 168 -10.21 2.02 4.00
N LEU A 169 -10.81 2.28 2.84
CA LEU A 169 -11.05 3.63 2.34
C LEU A 169 -12.48 3.70 1.80
N GLY A 170 -13.05 4.90 1.77
CA GLY A 170 -14.30 5.14 1.02
C GLY A 170 -14.05 5.09 -0.49
N ARG A 171 -15.08 4.81 -1.29
CA ARG A 171 -15.01 4.82 -2.75
C ARG A 171 -14.46 6.13 -3.33
N ALA A 172 -14.87 7.27 -2.76
CA ALA A 172 -14.35 8.58 -3.17
C ALA A 172 -12.84 8.71 -2.93
N ALA A 173 -12.32 8.16 -1.83
CA ALA A 173 -10.89 8.13 -1.55
C ALA A 173 -10.13 7.19 -2.50
N ILE A 174 -10.72 6.06 -2.89
CA ILE A 174 -10.18 5.22 -3.98
C ILE A 174 -10.16 5.99 -5.30
N GLY A 175 -11.17 6.81 -5.59
CA GLY A 175 -11.18 7.72 -6.74
C GLY A 175 -9.98 8.66 -6.74
N ALA A 176 -9.68 9.30 -5.59
CA ALA A 176 -8.52 10.17 -5.46
C ALA A 176 -7.17 9.42 -5.63
N VAL A 177 -7.08 8.16 -5.16
CA VAL A 177 -5.93 7.29 -5.42
C VAL A 177 -5.78 7.04 -6.93
N VAL A 178 -6.87 6.65 -7.60
CA VAL A 178 -6.89 6.38 -9.05
C VAL A 178 -6.50 7.61 -9.85
N ASP A 179 -7.07 8.78 -9.53
CA ASP A 179 -6.76 10.04 -10.21
C ASP A 179 -5.29 10.40 -10.07
N HIS A 180 -4.72 10.27 -8.87
CA HIS A 180 -3.29 10.53 -8.65
C HIS A 180 -2.41 9.57 -9.46
N LEU A 181 -2.70 8.27 -9.42
CA LEU A 181 -1.95 7.27 -10.18
C LEU A 181 -2.00 7.58 -11.68
N ASN A 182 -3.19 7.88 -12.22
CA ASN A 182 -3.35 8.24 -13.62
C ASN A 182 -2.57 9.51 -13.98
N GLN A 183 -2.64 10.58 -13.17
CA GLN A 183 -1.87 11.80 -13.38
C GLN A 183 -0.35 11.54 -13.46
N VAL A 184 0.17 10.63 -12.63
CA VAL A 184 1.59 10.26 -12.64
C VAL A 184 1.98 9.57 -13.97
N ASN A 185 1.14 8.67 -14.48
CA ASN A 185 1.40 8.02 -15.76
C ASN A 185 1.17 8.95 -16.96
N ASP A 186 0.19 9.85 -16.90
CA ASP A 186 -0.08 10.85 -17.93
C ASP A 186 1.10 11.84 -18.03
N ALA A 187 1.64 12.28 -16.89
CA ALA A 187 2.86 13.07 -16.85
C ALA A 187 4.04 12.31 -17.47
N ALA A 188 4.31 11.07 -17.03
CA ALA A 188 5.35 10.22 -17.59
C ALA A 188 5.21 9.99 -19.10
N ARG A 189 3.97 9.93 -19.61
CA ARG A 189 3.70 9.74 -21.04
C ARG A 189 4.05 10.97 -21.86
N SER A 190 3.72 12.16 -21.32
CA SER A 190 3.91 13.46 -21.96
C SER A 190 5.37 13.94 -21.91
N SER A 191 6.06 13.77 -20.78
CA SER A 191 7.41 14.31 -20.55
C SER A 191 8.50 13.24 -20.50
N GLY A 192 8.14 11.96 -20.59
CA GLY A 192 9.05 10.86 -20.27
C GLY A 192 9.14 10.60 -18.77
N TYR A 193 9.69 9.44 -18.42
CA TYR A 193 9.92 8.99 -17.05
C TYR A 193 11.40 8.67 -16.83
N THR A 194 11.93 9.14 -15.70
CA THR A 194 13.25 8.78 -15.21
C THR A 194 13.13 8.39 -13.74
N TRP A 195 13.43 7.14 -13.45
CA TRP A 195 13.41 6.63 -12.08
C TRP A 195 14.53 7.25 -11.25
N ASN A 196 14.20 7.64 -10.02
CA ASN A 196 15.17 8.19 -9.08
C ASN A 196 14.94 7.62 -7.69
N ALA A 197 15.96 6.95 -7.13
CA ALA A 197 15.92 6.34 -5.81
C ALA A 197 15.52 7.31 -4.69
N TYR A 198 15.77 8.60 -4.87
CA TYR A 198 15.60 9.65 -3.87
C TYR A 198 14.30 10.42 -4.03
N THR A 199 13.82 10.62 -5.26
CA THR A 199 12.76 11.62 -5.53
C THR A 199 11.63 11.16 -6.44
N ASN A 200 11.78 10.04 -7.14
CA ASN A 200 10.79 9.52 -8.08
C ASN A 200 10.89 7.99 -8.16
N ASN A 201 10.47 7.34 -7.07
CA ASN A 201 10.51 5.90 -6.89
C ASN A 201 9.12 5.36 -6.49
N CYS A 202 9.03 4.03 -6.35
CA CYS A 202 7.82 3.33 -5.92
C CYS A 202 7.21 3.88 -4.61
N SER A 203 8.05 4.23 -3.65
CA SER A 203 7.60 4.76 -2.36
C SER A 203 6.99 6.16 -2.47
N HIS A 204 7.47 7.01 -3.37
CA HIS A 204 6.88 8.35 -3.58
C HIS A 204 5.49 8.26 -4.18
N VAL A 205 5.34 7.47 -5.25
CA VAL A 205 4.05 7.29 -5.94
C VAL A 205 3.00 6.74 -4.97
N ILE A 206 3.35 5.68 -4.24
CA ILE A 206 2.45 5.06 -3.26
C ILE A 206 2.10 6.03 -2.12
N HIS A 207 3.10 6.74 -1.60
CA HIS A 207 2.88 7.70 -0.53
C HIS A 207 1.94 8.83 -0.96
N ASN A 208 2.16 9.40 -2.14
CA ASN A 208 1.39 10.52 -2.64
C ASN A 208 0.00 10.11 -3.13
N ALA A 209 -0.18 8.87 -3.59
CA ALA A 209 -1.51 8.31 -3.84
C ALA A 209 -2.36 8.26 -2.56
N LEU A 210 -1.80 7.83 -1.43
CA LEU A 210 -2.52 7.89 -0.14
C LEU A 210 -2.69 9.31 0.39
N ALA A 211 -1.73 10.19 0.13
CA ALA A 211 -1.86 11.60 0.47
C ALA A 211 -2.99 12.28 -0.32
N ALA A 212 -3.19 11.93 -1.59
CA ALA A 212 -4.29 12.41 -2.41
C ALA A 212 -5.66 11.97 -1.86
N ALA A 213 -5.72 10.78 -1.26
CA ALA A 213 -6.88 10.31 -0.49
C ALA A 213 -7.02 10.95 0.90
N GLY A 214 -6.08 11.83 1.30
CA GLY A 214 -6.09 12.52 2.58
C GLY A 214 -5.64 11.66 3.77
N VAL A 215 -4.99 10.52 3.55
CA VAL A 215 -4.48 9.68 4.66
C VAL A 215 -3.41 10.41 5.47
N TRP A 216 -2.55 11.18 4.80
CA TRP A 216 -1.48 11.99 5.40
C TRP A 216 -1.06 13.10 4.45
N ASP A 217 -0.12 13.94 4.88
CA ASP A 217 0.46 15.00 4.04
C ASP A 217 1.28 14.44 2.86
N PRO A 218 1.24 15.12 1.68
CA PRO A 218 2.00 14.71 0.51
C PRO A 218 3.50 14.97 0.67
N LYS A 219 4.31 14.16 -0.01
CA LYS A 219 5.74 14.40 -0.21
C LYS A 219 6.00 15.12 -1.51
N HIS A 220 7.02 15.98 -1.53
CA HIS A 220 7.43 16.65 -2.75
C HIS A 220 8.26 15.71 -3.62
N ALA A 221 7.70 15.23 -4.72
CA ALA A 221 8.49 14.58 -5.77
C ALA A 221 9.29 15.66 -6.53
N ARG A 222 10.62 15.65 -6.43
CA ARG A 222 11.51 16.63 -7.06
C ARG A 222 12.25 16.05 -8.27
N GLY A 223 12.50 16.85 -9.29
CA GLY A 223 13.23 16.41 -10.49
C GLY A 223 14.69 16.00 -10.21
N PRO A 224 15.36 15.32 -11.15
CA PRO A 224 16.77 14.94 -10.99
C PRO A 224 17.69 16.17 -10.88
N GLY A 225 18.79 16.06 -10.11
CA GLY A 225 19.84 17.08 -10.04
C GLY A 225 20.48 17.25 -8.65
N MET A 226 21.75 17.69 -8.62
CA MET A 226 22.53 17.85 -7.37
C MET A 226 21.90 18.82 -6.36
N VAL A 227 21.24 19.88 -6.85
CA VAL A 227 20.55 20.87 -6.00
C VAL A 227 19.34 20.26 -5.29
N ASN A 228 18.58 19.41 -5.98
CA ASN A 228 17.42 18.75 -5.38
C ASN A 228 17.85 17.68 -4.36
N LEU A 229 18.89 16.91 -4.66
CA LEU A 229 19.49 15.97 -3.72
C LEU A 229 19.94 16.65 -2.40
N ALA A 230 20.58 17.83 -2.50
CA ALA A 230 20.98 18.60 -1.32
C ALA A 230 19.78 19.08 -0.49
N ARG A 231 18.69 19.49 -1.15
CA ARG A 231 17.43 19.86 -0.47
C ARG A 231 16.79 18.68 0.23
N ASP A 232 16.82 17.49 -0.37
CA ASP A 232 16.28 16.27 0.24
C ASP A 232 17.08 15.84 1.47
N LEU A 233 18.41 15.89 1.40
CA LEU A 233 19.29 15.65 2.55
C LEU A 233 19.04 16.66 3.68
N ALA A 234 18.86 17.94 3.33
CA ALA A 234 18.48 18.97 4.29
C ALA A 234 17.09 18.71 4.90
N SER A 235 16.15 18.15 4.12
CA SER A 235 14.82 17.77 4.61
C SER A 235 14.91 16.68 5.69
N VAL A 236 15.83 15.71 5.57
CA VAL A 236 16.06 14.67 6.59
C VAL A 236 16.55 15.31 7.90
N ALA A 237 17.50 16.24 7.81
CA ALA A 237 18.01 16.93 8.99
C ALA A 237 16.92 17.79 9.66
N ALA A 238 16.15 18.54 8.86
CA ALA A 238 15.04 19.35 9.36
C ALA A 238 13.91 18.49 9.94
N SER A 239 13.61 17.34 9.35
CA SER A 239 12.58 16.42 9.82
C SER A 239 12.95 15.81 11.16
N VAL A 240 14.22 15.42 11.36
CA VAL A 240 14.72 14.94 12.66
C VAL A 240 14.62 16.03 13.73
N VAL A 241 14.99 17.28 13.40
CA VAL A 241 14.94 18.41 14.35
C VAL A 241 13.50 18.80 14.72
N ARG A 242 12.56 18.70 13.78
CA ARG A 242 11.16 19.14 13.96
C ARG A 242 10.18 18.00 14.27
N GLY A 243 10.66 16.76 14.39
CA GLY A 243 9.79 15.58 14.46
C GLY A 243 8.92 15.38 13.21
N GLY A 244 9.30 16.00 12.09
CA GLY A 244 8.55 16.02 10.84
C GLY A 244 8.90 14.85 9.92
N ILE A 245 8.37 14.89 8.71
CA ILE A 245 8.54 13.86 7.69
C ILE A 245 9.60 14.32 6.70
N SER A 246 10.56 13.45 6.39
CA SER A 246 11.48 13.71 5.29
C SER A 246 10.80 13.46 3.94
N ASP A 247 11.15 14.28 2.94
CA ASP A 247 10.79 14.00 1.54
C ASP A 247 11.44 12.70 1.03
N PHE A 248 12.46 12.17 1.72
CA PHE A 248 13.01 10.85 1.42
C PHE A 248 11.97 9.74 1.66
N SER A 249 11.81 8.82 0.71
CA SER A 249 10.86 7.72 0.82
C SER A 249 11.50 6.35 0.60
N PHE A 250 11.46 5.52 1.64
CA PHE A 250 11.88 4.12 1.62
C PHE A 250 10.65 3.19 1.76
N PRO A 251 10.64 2.03 1.09
CA PRO A 251 9.50 1.09 1.13
C PRO A 251 9.06 0.71 2.55
N ALA A 252 10.01 0.31 3.39
CA ALA A 252 9.72 -0.16 4.73
C ALA A 252 9.21 0.96 5.65
N ASN A 253 9.67 2.20 5.46
CA ASN A 253 9.13 3.36 6.18
C ASN A 253 7.67 3.61 5.82
N ASN A 254 7.28 3.52 4.54
CA ASN A 254 5.89 3.69 4.14
C ASN A 254 4.97 2.60 4.69
N PHE A 255 5.44 1.35 4.76
CA PHE A 255 4.73 0.26 5.42
C PHE A 255 4.43 0.58 6.89
N VAL A 256 5.44 1.01 7.66
CA VAL A 256 5.25 1.37 9.07
C VAL A 256 4.29 2.55 9.21
N ARG A 257 4.39 3.55 8.33
CA ARG A 257 3.49 4.72 8.37
C ARG A 257 2.05 4.37 8.01
N ALA A 258 1.84 3.49 7.02
CA ALA A 258 0.52 2.98 6.69
C ALA A 258 -0.11 2.31 7.92
N TYR A 259 0.66 1.47 8.62
CA TYR A 259 0.21 0.87 9.88
C TYR A 259 -0.15 1.93 10.92
N GLU A 260 0.69 2.94 11.14
CA GLU A 260 0.43 4.02 12.09
C GLU A 260 -0.84 4.81 11.75
N ALA A 261 -1.01 5.18 10.47
CA ALA A 261 -2.17 5.90 9.97
C ALA A 261 -3.48 5.11 10.15
N GLY A 262 -3.41 3.80 9.96
CA GLY A 262 -4.55 2.90 10.11
C GLY A 262 -4.86 2.51 11.55
N ASN A 263 -3.87 2.50 12.45
CA ASN A 263 -4.02 1.83 13.76
C ASN A 263 -3.57 2.64 14.98
N GLU A 264 -2.68 3.63 14.90
CA GLU A 264 -2.06 4.16 16.13
C GLU A 264 -2.58 5.54 16.59
N HIS A 265 -3.29 6.30 15.76
CA HIS A 265 -3.75 7.62 16.17
C HIS A 265 -4.76 7.55 17.34
N PRO A 266 -4.76 8.53 18.27
CA PRO A 266 -5.39 8.40 19.58
C PRO A 266 -6.90 8.67 19.57
N ILE A 267 -7.67 7.83 18.90
CA ILE A 267 -9.14 7.95 18.78
C ILE A 267 -9.91 7.64 20.08
N GLU A 268 -9.25 7.08 21.09
CA GLU A 268 -9.82 6.78 22.40
C GLU A 268 -9.86 7.99 23.36
N ASN A 269 -9.18 9.08 23.02
CA ASN A 269 -9.07 10.27 23.87
C ASN A 269 -9.27 11.54 23.06
N VAL A 270 -10.34 12.29 23.32
CA VAL A 270 -10.70 13.50 22.56
C VAL A 270 -9.63 14.61 22.62
N ASP A 271 -8.92 14.77 23.74
CA ASP A 271 -7.88 15.78 23.89
C ASP A 271 -6.63 15.44 23.08
N ALA A 272 -6.25 14.16 23.09
CA ALA A 272 -5.14 13.66 22.28
C ALA A 272 -5.51 13.70 20.78
N ALA A 273 -6.74 13.32 20.43
CA ALA A 273 -7.28 13.41 19.07
C ALA A 273 -7.29 14.85 18.53
N PHE A 274 -7.60 15.84 19.37
CA PHE A 274 -7.55 17.25 18.97
C PHE A 274 -6.12 17.76 18.75
N ALA A 275 -5.16 17.26 19.53
CA ALA A 275 -3.75 17.60 19.39
C ALA A 275 -3.08 16.90 18.20
N ASP A 276 -3.67 15.81 17.70
CA ASP A 276 -3.19 15.07 16.55
C ASP A 276 -3.62 15.75 15.23
N HIS A 277 -2.64 16.15 14.43
CA HIS A 277 -2.85 16.86 13.18
C HIS A 277 -3.73 16.09 12.18
N ASP A 278 -3.48 14.79 12.02
CA ASP A 278 -4.17 13.97 11.02
C ASP A 278 -5.61 13.69 11.45
N ILE A 279 -5.84 13.42 12.73
CA ILE A 279 -7.20 13.26 13.28
C ILE A 279 -7.98 14.57 13.19
N ALA A 280 -7.40 15.70 13.62
CA ALA A 280 -8.07 17.00 13.54
C ALA A 280 -8.49 17.35 12.12
N ARG A 281 -7.60 17.10 11.15
CA ARG A 281 -7.85 17.34 9.72
C ARG A 281 -8.92 16.40 9.15
N THR A 282 -8.82 15.10 9.38
CA THR A 282 -9.75 14.11 8.80
C THR A 282 -11.15 14.21 9.41
N ILE A 283 -11.27 14.46 10.73
CA ILE A 283 -12.57 14.74 11.37
C ILE A 283 -13.24 15.99 10.79
N ALA A 284 -12.48 17.04 10.46
CA ALA A 284 -13.03 18.22 9.79
C ALA A 284 -13.58 17.90 8.38
N GLN A 285 -13.07 16.84 7.75
CA GLN A 285 -13.52 16.31 6.45
C GLN A 285 -14.57 15.19 6.60
N GLY A 286 -14.98 14.84 7.82
CA GLY A 286 -16.03 13.85 8.09
C GLY A 286 -15.59 12.38 8.02
N TRP A 287 -14.29 12.08 8.10
CA TRP A 287 -13.77 10.71 8.06
C TRP A 287 -12.56 10.53 8.98
N LEU A 288 -12.07 9.29 9.14
CA LEU A 288 -10.82 8.97 9.84
C LEU A 288 -10.02 7.92 9.06
N SER A 289 -8.70 8.09 9.00
CA SER A 289 -7.78 7.05 8.50
C SER A 289 -7.60 5.91 9.50
N THR A 290 -7.71 6.20 10.80
CA THR A 290 -7.64 5.20 11.88
C THR A 290 -9.01 4.57 12.11
N ALA A 291 -9.22 3.42 11.48
CA ALA A 291 -10.51 2.76 11.40
C ALA A 291 -10.37 1.22 11.39
N PRO A 292 -11.43 0.48 11.81
CA PRO A 292 -11.45 -0.97 11.73
C PRO A 292 -11.22 -1.48 10.30
N GLY A 293 -10.64 -2.67 10.20
CA GLY A 293 -10.21 -3.31 8.96
C GLY A 293 -8.76 -2.96 8.56
N ALA A 294 -8.09 -2.05 9.27
CA ALA A 294 -6.66 -1.84 9.08
C ALA A 294 -5.86 -3.05 9.60
N LEU A 295 -5.26 -3.82 8.69
CA LEU A 295 -4.58 -5.09 9.03
C LEU A 295 -3.18 -5.17 8.44
N VAL A 296 -2.23 -5.64 9.23
CA VAL A 296 -0.93 -6.11 8.77
C VAL A 296 -1.09 -7.50 8.16
N VAL A 297 -0.57 -7.67 6.96
CA VAL A 297 -0.60 -8.93 6.22
C VAL A 297 0.81 -9.34 5.80
N ARG A 298 1.02 -10.65 5.71
CA ARG A 298 2.31 -11.24 5.31
C ARG A 298 2.06 -12.27 4.24
N TYR A 299 2.78 -12.15 3.12
CA TYR A 299 2.82 -13.19 2.11
C TYR A 299 4.27 -13.67 2.01
N PRO A 300 4.56 -14.89 2.47
CA PRO A 300 5.90 -15.43 2.38
C PRO A 300 6.31 -15.58 0.91
N ILE A 301 7.63 -15.61 0.68
CA ILE A 301 8.13 -16.12 -0.60
C ILE A 301 7.60 -17.54 -0.79
N HIS A 302 7.37 -17.93 -2.04
CA HIS A 302 6.99 -19.29 -2.44
C HIS A 302 7.89 -20.30 -1.74
N ASP A 303 7.30 -21.39 -1.24
CA ASP A 303 7.98 -22.37 -0.39
C ASP A 303 9.39 -22.67 -0.93
N LEU A 304 10.41 -22.36 -0.12
CA LEU A 304 11.80 -22.46 -0.51
C LEU A 304 12.20 -23.90 -0.89
N ALA A 305 11.52 -24.92 -0.36
CA ALA A 305 11.73 -26.31 -0.73
C ALA A 305 11.22 -26.63 -2.15
N ARG A 306 10.23 -25.87 -2.63
CA ARG A 306 9.58 -25.97 -3.94
C ARG A 306 9.98 -24.85 -4.91
N ASN A 307 10.83 -23.92 -4.48
CA ASN A 307 11.30 -22.78 -5.27
C ASN A 307 12.68 -23.06 -5.88
N ARG A 308 12.67 -23.48 -7.15
CA ARG A 308 13.89 -23.84 -7.90
C ARG A 308 14.59 -22.65 -8.52
N LEU A 309 13.93 -21.50 -8.61
CA LEU A 309 14.40 -20.34 -9.36
C LEU A 309 14.89 -19.19 -8.48
N PHE A 310 14.32 -19.03 -7.30
CA PHE A 310 14.58 -17.90 -6.41
C PHE A 310 14.92 -18.35 -4.99
N GLU A 311 15.50 -17.43 -4.24
CA GLU A 311 15.79 -17.61 -2.82
C GLU A 311 15.43 -16.36 -2.02
N MET A 312 15.34 -16.51 -0.69
CA MET A 312 14.94 -15.41 0.16
C MET A 312 16.04 -14.34 0.21
N GLY A 313 15.73 -13.15 -0.30
CA GLY A 313 16.57 -11.98 -0.15
C GLY A 313 16.48 -11.35 1.25
N ARG A 314 17.29 -10.31 1.48
CA ARG A 314 17.29 -9.56 2.74
C ARG A 314 16.01 -8.73 2.90
N ASP A 315 15.66 -8.43 4.15
CA ASP A 315 14.62 -7.45 4.45
C ASP A 315 14.91 -6.11 3.76
N PRO A 316 13.86 -5.38 3.35
CA PRO A 316 14.01 -4.07 2.73
C PRO A 316 14.73 -3.12 3.68
N PHE A 317 15.57 -2.25 3.13
CA PHE A 317 16.16 -1.21 3.94
C PHE A 317 15.12 -0.29 4.55
N LEU A 318 15.38 0.04 5.80
CA LEU A 318 14.56 0.94 6.58
C LEU A 318 15.47 1.99 7.18
N PHE A 319 15.10 3.25 6.97
CA PHE A 319 15.80 4.37 7.57
C PHE A 319 15.23 4.63 8.95
N SER A 320 16.06 4.49 9.97
CA SER A 320 15.72 4.76 11.37
C SER A 320 16.78 5.65 12.00
N VAL A 321 16.36 6.62 12.81
CA VAL A 321 17.26 7.41 13.65
C VAL A 321 17.12 6.90 15.08
N PRO A 322 18.13 6.20 15.64
CA PRO A 322 18.04 5.66 16.99
C PRO A 322 17.62 6.73 18.02
N ALA A 323 16.77 6.36 18.98
CA ALA A 323 16.20 7.20 20.05
C ALA A 323 15.23 8.34 19.63
N PHE A 324 15.19 8.76 18.36
CA PHE A 324 14.30 9.83 17.88
C PHE A 324 13.25 9.36 16.87
N TRP A 325 13.56 8.32 16.10
CA TRP A 325 12.68 7.77 15.06
C TRP A 325 13.03 6.29 14.77
N ASP A 326 12.85 5.43 15.77
CA ASP A 326 13.14 4.00 15.64
C ASP A 326 12.00 3.25 14.93
N LYS A 327 12.00 3.35 13.60
CA LYS A 327 11.08 2.58 12.75
C LYS A 327 11.49 1.11 12.61
N ARG A 328 12.70 0.73 13.04
CA ARG A 328 13.24 -0.62 12.85
C ARG A 328 12.61 -1.59 13.83
N ASP A 329 12.56 -1.24 15.09
CA ASP A 329 11.92 -2.08 16.10
C ASP A 329 10.44 -2.27 15.81
N LYS A 330 9.77 -1.18 15.38
CA LYS A 330 8.38 -1.26 14.93
C LYS A 330 8.22 -2.16 13.71
N PHE A 331 9.05 -2.02 12.68
CA PHE A 331 9.03 -2.92 11.52
C PHE A 331 9.22 -4.39 11.91
N LEU A 332 10.19 -4.68 12.79
CA LEU A 332 10.43 -6.04 13.25
C LEU A 332 9.25 -6.59 14.05
N LYS A 333 8.65 -5.78 14.95
CA LYS A 333 7.44 -6.16 15.68
C LYS A 333 6.30 -6.51 14.72
N LEU A 334 6.03 -5.65 13.73
CA LEU A 334 4.94 -5.86 12.78
C LEU A 334 5.17 -7.07 11.85
N THR A 335 6.41 -7.40 11.52
CA THR A 335 6.73 -8.46 10.54
C THR A 335 7.05 -9.81 11.16
N ARG A 336 7.48 -9.85 12.42
CA ARG A 336 7.91 -11.07 13.11
C ARG A 336 6.87 -11.55 14.10
N ASP A 337 6.41 -10.66 14.98
CA ASP A 337 5.49 -10.97 16.08
C ASP A 337 4.37 -9.92 16.18
N PRO A 338 3.53 -9.79 15.13
CA PRO A 338 2.43 -8.85 15.16
C PRO A 338 1.32 -9.33 16.11
N ALA A 339 0.73 -8.39 16.83
CA ALA A 339 -0.38 -8.68 17.74
C ALA A 339 -1.65 -9.09 16.96
N ALA A 340 -2.56 -9.80 17.63
CA ALA A 340 -3.76 -10.33 17.01
C ALA A 340 -4.69 -9.20 16.51
N GLU A 341 -4.79 -8.10 17.24
CA GLU A 341 -5.62 -6.93 16.89
C GLU A 341 -5.24 -6.26 15.56
N ILE A 342 -4.06 -6.55 15.03
CA ILE A 342 -3.58 -6.01 13.75
C ILE A 342 -3.41 -7.08 12.68
N THR A 343 -3.75 -8.35 12.95
CA THR A 343 -3.60 -9.46 11.97
C THR A 343 -4.87 -10.31 11.82
N ASP A 344 -5.66 -10.43 12.87
CA ASP A 344 -6.97 -11.09 12.85
C ASP A 344 -8.09 -10.06 12.74
N LEU A 345 -8.97 -10.25 11.76
CA LEU A 345 -10.05 -9.30 11.50
C LEU A 345 -11.05 -9.22 12.67
N GLY A 346 -11.36 -10.35 13.31
CA GLY A 346 -12.28 -10.37 14.45
C GLY A 346 -11.72 -9.61 15.66
N ALA A 347 -10.44 -9.82 15.97
CA ALA A 347 -9.73 -9.11 17.03
C ALA A 347 -9.64 -7.61 16.73
N ASN A 348 -9.32 -7.25 15.48
CA ASN A 348 -9.27 -5.86 15.04
C ASN A 348 -10.61 -5.14 15.23
N LEU A 349 -11.71 -5.75 14.79
CA LEU A 349 -13.06 -5.18 14.94
C LEU A 349 -13.42 -4.96 16.42
N ARG A 350 -13.13 -5.94 17.30
CA ARG A 350 -13.37 -5.79 18.75
C ARG A 350 -12.50 -4.70 19.37
N TRP A 351 -11.23 -4.65 18.97
CA TRP A 351 -10.29 -3.65 19.45
C TRP A 351 -10.76 -2.23 19.08
N PHE A 352 -11.16 -2.01 17.83
CA PHE A 352 -11.70 -0.71 17.40
C PHE A 352 -13.02 -0.34 18.07
N ARG A 353 -13.92 -1.31 18.29
CA ARG A 353 -15.14 -1.09 19.08
C ARG A 353 -14.80 -0.54 20.46
N ASP A 354 -13.83 -1.15 21.15
CA ASP A 354 -13.45 -0.76 22.50
C ASP A 354 -12.79 0.64 22.51
N ARG A 355 -11.98 0.95 21.49
CA ARG A 355 -11.39 2.29 21.30
C ARG A 355 -12.44 3.37 21.04
N TYR A 356 -13.43 3.10 20.21
CA TYR A 356 -14.53 4.04 19.97
C TYR A 356 -15.38 4.25 21.23
N ALA A 357 -15.65 3.19 22.00
CA ALA A 357 -16.34 3.32 23.29
C ALA A 357 -15.56 4.21 24.27
N ALA A 358 -14.24 4.04 24.35
CA ALA A 358 -13.37 4.90 25.15
C ALA A 358 -13.36 6.36 24.64
N GLY A 359 -13.33 6.57 23.32
CA GLY A 359 -13.44 7.88 22.69
C GLY A 359 -14.73 8.63 23.06
N LEU A 360 -15.87 7.92 23.08
CA LEU A 360 -17.14 8.50 23.53
C LEU A 360 -17.14 8.85 25.01
N ALA A 361 -16.60 7.96 25.85
CA ALA A 361 -16.49 8.19 27.29
C ALA A 361 -15.62 9.43 27.57
N SER A 362 -14.46 9.56 26.92
CA SER A 362 -13.58 10.72 27.08
C SER A 362 -14.23 12.02 26.60
N SER A 363 -14.97 11.98 25.48
CA SER A 363 -15.71 13.16 24.98
C SER A 363 -16.83 13.65 25.90
N SER A 364 -17.35 12.76 26.76
CA SER A 364 -18.42 13.06 27.72
C SER A 364 -17.89 13.51 29.08
N ALA A 365 -16.67 13.11 29.43
CA ALA A 365 -16.01 13.43 30.71
C ALA A 365 -15.27 14.78 30.69
N GLY A 366 -14.93 15.32 29.53
CA GLY A 366 -14.23 16.59 29.41
C GLY A 366 -15.10 17.78 29.82
N THR A 367 -14.78 18.41 30.94
CA THR A 367 -15.22 19.79 31.22
C THR A 367 -14.45 20.74 30.29
N ASP A 368 -15.04 21.85 29.87
CA ASP A 368 -14.39 22.92 29.08
C ASP A 368 -13.25 23.64 29.86
N GLY A 369 -12.66 22.97 30.85
CA GLY A 369 -11.71 23.48 31.84
C GLY A 369 -10.37 23.86 31.24
N GLY A 370 -10.33 25.04 30.62
CA GLY A 370 -9.10 25.79 30.31
C GLY A 370 -8.69 25.80 28.83
N ARG A 371 -9.22 24.89 28.00
CA ARG A 371 -9.03 24.89 26.53
C ARG A 371 -10.25 25.49 25.81
N ALA A 372 -10.75 26.61 26.33
CA ALA A 372 -11.77 27.44 25.67
C ALA A 372 -11.19 28.20 24.44
N GLY A 373 -10.42 27.50 23.60
CA GLY A 373 -10.08 27.97 22.26
C GLY A 373 -11.25 27.68 21.33
N GLY A 374 -11.64 28.65 20.49
CA GLY A 374 -12.82 28.55 19.62
C GLY A 374 -12.86 27.33 18.68
N ALA A 375 -11.74 26.62 18.48
CA ALA A 375 -11.67 25.43 17.63
C ALA A 375 -11.99 24.10 18.34
N PHE A 376 -11.80 23.99 19.67
CA PHE A 376 -11.95 22.70 20.37
C PHE A 376 -13.40 22.26 20.49
N GLY A 377 -14.32 23.17 20.83
CA GLY A 377 -15.76 22.88 20.92
C GLY A 377 -16.33 22.27 19.63
N PRO A 378 -16.19 22.95 18.48
CA PRO A 378 -16.61 22.41 17.19
C PRO A 378 -15.94 21.09 16.81
N PHE A 379 -14.67 20.90 17.17
CA PHE A 379 -13.98 19.62 16.96
C PHE A 379 -14.61 18.51 17.81
N ARG A 380 -14.79 18.74 19.12
CA ARG A 380 -15.36 17.76 20.05
C ARG A 380 -16.75 17.28 19.61
N GLU A 381 -17.59 18.19 19.14
CA GLU A 381 -18.92 17.85 18.63
C GLU A 381 -18.84 16.92 17.41
N ARG A 382 -18.02 17.28 16.40
CA ARG A 382 -17.81 16.44 15.21
C ARG A 382 -17.19 15.09 15.57
N PHE A 383 -16.18 15.10 16.43
CA PHE A 383 -15.53 13.90 16.91
C PHE A 383 -16.52 12.96 17.61
N ARG A 384 -17.31 13.46 18.56
CA ARG A 384 -18.31 12.66 19.27
C ARG A 384 -19.35 12.07 18.31
N ALA A 385 -19.86 12.88 17.37
CA ALA A 385 -20.81 12.41 16.38
C ALA A 385 -20.22 11.30 15.48
N TYR A 386 -18.99 11.50 15.01
CA TYR A 386 -18.28 10.53 14.19
C TYR A 386 -18.05 9.21 14.94
N ILE A 387 -17.47 9.28 16.14
CA ILE A 387 -17.13 8.09 16.94
C ILE A 387 -18.39 7.31 17.33
N ALA A 388 -19.52 7.99 17.59
CA ALA A 388 -20.79 7.32 17.87
C ALA A 388 -21.28 6.52 16.67
N GLY A 389 -21.25 7.12 15.47
CA GLY A 389 -21.59 6.43 14.22
C GLY A 389 -20.63 5.27 13.92
N ALA A 390 -19.33 5.48 14.10
CA ALA A 390 -18.30 4.47 13.88
C ALA A 390 -18.43 3.27 14.84
N LEU A 391 -18.78 3.51 16.11
CA LEU A 391 -19.05 2.45 17.08
C LEU A 391 -20.25 1.58 16.66
N ALA A 392 -21.36 2.21 16.25
CA ALA A 392 -22.54 1.49 15.78
C ALA A 392 -22.22 0.66 14.53
N ALA A 393 -21.56 1.25 13.54
CA ALA A 393 -21.14 0.55 12.33
C ALA A 393 -20.19 -0.62 12.62
N THR A 394 -19.26 -0.45 13.57
CA THR A 394 -18.32 -1.53 13.96
C THR A 394 -19.05 -2.70 14.64
N ASN A 395 -20.07 -2.43 15.45
CA ASN A 395 -20.90 -3.48 16.05
C ASN A 395 -21.68 -4.26 14.97
N GLU A 396 -22.22 -3.58 13.97
CA GLU A 396 -22.88 -4.25 12.83
C GLU A 396 -21.89 -5.07 12.00
N GLN A 397 -20.69 -4.55 11.77
CA GLN A 397 -19.60 -5.28 11.10
C GLN A 397 -19.20 -6.54 11.87
N LEU A 398 -19.11 -6.49 13.20
CA LEU A 398 -18.85 -7.67 14.04
C LEU A 398 -19.92 -8.75 13.87
N LEU A 399 -21.20 -8.38 13.93
CA LEU A 399 -22.30 -9.33 13.71
C LEU A 399 -22.29 -9.92 12.29
N ARG A 400 -21.93 -9.11 11.29
CA ARG A 400 -21.78 -9.60 9.91
C ARG A 400 -20.58 -10.52 9.76
N TYR A 401 -19.44 -10.18 10.38
CA TYR A 401 -18.24 -11.02 10.43
C TYR A 401 -18.56 -12.40 11.01
N GLU A 402 -19.26 -12.46 12.16
CA GLU A 402 -19.64 -13.71 12.82
C GLU A 402 -20.55 -14.58 11.93
N ARG A 403 -21.54 -13.97 11.27
CA ARG A 403 -22.41 -14.69 10.31
C ARG A 403 -21.63 -15.23 9.12
N LEU A 404 -20.76 -14.41 8.53
CA LEU A 404 -19.93 -14.79 7.38
C LEU A 404 -18.96 -15.93 7.76
N ARG A 405 -18.37 -15.89 8.96
CA ARG A 405 -17.51 -16.96 9.48
C ARG A 405 -18.27 -18.24 9.82
N ALA A 406 -19.52 -18.15 10.29
CA ALA A 406 -20.32 -19.34 10.57
C ALA A 406 -20.82 -20.04 9.30
N ALA A 407 -20.98 -19.30 8.20
CA ALA A 407 -21.33 -19.85 6.88
C ALA A 407 -20.10 -20.34 6.07
N ALA A 408 -18.90 -20.11 6.60
CA ALA A 408 -17.62 -20.42 5.95
C ALA A 408 -17.23 -21.88 6.17
#